data_AF-A0A4R8X1W2-F1
#
_entry.id   AF-A0A4R8X1W2-F1
#
_cell.length_a   1.000
_cell.length_b   1.000
_cell.length_c   1.000
_cell.angle_alpha   90.00
_cell.angle_beta   90.00
_cell.angle_gamma   90.00
#
_symmetry.space_group_name_H-M   'P 1'
#
loop_
_entity.id
_entity.type
_entity.pdbx_description
1 polymer ?
#
loop_
_entity_poly.entity_id
_entity_poly.type
_entity_poly.pdbx_seq_one_letter_code
_entity_poly.pdbx_strand_id
1 'polypeptide(L)'
;MPTTTPLSPEVRVSIGDHIAMKWGRNEIARHFNVSPGVVSKIARERGLGFENTLMTADATRCHQIDMWAQRVDREQELFERYAALPGTSKADGTPTKREKRLSYALYNVTRHHNGVYR
;
A
#
# COMPACT_ATOMS: atom_id res chain seq x y z
N MET A 1 4.15 11.68 -29.76
CA MET A 1 3.24 10.64 -29.25
C MET A 1 1.88 10.86 -29.88
N PRO A 2 1.29 9.90 -30.61
CA PRO A 2 -0.06 10.08 -31.13
C PRO A 2 -1.03 10.27 -29.96
N THR A 3 -1.77 11.37 -29.98
CA THR A 3 -2.81 11.69 -29.01
C THR A 3 -3.89 10.62 -29.10
N THR A 4 -4.11 9.87 -28.03
CA THR A 4 -5.12 8.82 -28.01
C THR A 4 -6.49 9.48 -28.11
N THR A 5 -7.22 9.21 -29.19
CA THR A 5 -8.61 9.69 -29.33
C THR A 5 -9.42 9.16 -28.14
N PRO A 6 -10.08 10.04 -27.37
CA PRO A 6 -10.90 9.60 -26.26
C PRO A 6 -12.05 8.71 -26.78
N LEU A 7 -12.34 7.63 -26.06
CA LEU A 7 -13.45 6.73 -26.38
C LEU A 7 -14.78 7.50 -26.37
N SER A 8 -15.67 7.14 -27.29
CA SER A 8 -16.99 7.74 -27.33
C SER A 8 -17.73 7.49 -26.02
N PRO A 9 -18.59 8.43 -25.57
CA PRO A 9 -19.40 8.25 -24.38
C PRO A 9 -20.24 6.97 -24.42
N GLU A 10 -20.77 6.63 -25.59
CA GLU A 10 -21.56 5.42 -25.84
C GLU A 10 -20.77 4.15 -25.54
N VAL A 11 -19.54 4.04 -26.07
CA VAL A 11 -18.68 2.88 -25.80
C VAL A 11 -18.34 2.78 -24.31
N ARG A 12 -18.16 3.92 -23.61
CA ARG A 12 -17.93 3.93 -22.15
C ARG A 12 -19.17 3.47 -21.38
N VAL A 13 -20.38 3.74 -21.86
CA VAL A 13 -21.63 3.23 -21.30
C VAL A 13 -21.70 1.72 -21.49
N SER A 14 -21.54 1.23 -22.72
CA SER A 14 -21.60 -0.20 -23.03
C SER A 14 -20.55 -1.00 -22.25
N ILE A 15 -19.32 -0.48 -22.10
CA ILE A 15 -18.31 -1.10 -21.24
C ILE A 15 -18.79 -1.20 -19.79
N GLY A 16 -19.40 -0.15 -19.25
CA GLY A 16 -20.00 -0.15 -17.92
C GLY A 16 -21.09 -1.21 -17.75
N ASP A 17 -21.95 -1.38 -18.75
CA ASP A 17 -23.03 -2.37 -18.73
C ASP A 17 -22.48 -3.80 -18.73
N HIS A 18 -21.44 -4.08 -19.52
CA HIS A 18 -20.78 -5.40 -19.54
C HIS A 18 -20.08 -5.70 -18.20
N ILE A 19 -19.53 -4.68 -17.53
CA ILE A 19 -18.99 -4.83 -16.16
C ILE A 19 -20.11 -5.20 -15.19
N ALA A 20 -21.27 -4.54 -15.28
CA ALA A 20 -22.43 -4.86 -14.46
C ALA A 20 -22.98 -6.27 -14.73
N MET A 21 -22.87 -6.76 -15.97
CA MET A 21 -23.17 -8.13 -16.38
C MET A 21 -22.10 -9.16 -15.98
N LYS A 22 -21.12 -8.79 -15.14
CA LYS A 22 -20.07 -9.68 -14.61
C LYS A 22 -19.10 -10.23 -15.65
N TRP A 23 -18.97 -9.60 -16.80
CA TRP A 23 -17.95 -9.99 -17.79
C TRP A 23 -16.54 -9.78 -17.24
N GLY A 24 -15.60 -10.63 -17.66
CA GLY A 24 -14.22 -10.53 -17.22
C GLY A 24 -13.52 -9.28 -17.77
N ARG A 25 -12.66 -8.61 -16.98
CA ARG A 25 -11.92 -7.40 -17.42
C ARG A 25 -11.21 -7.59 -18.77
N ASN A 26 -10.53 -8.72 -18.95
CA ASN A 26 -9.79 -9.03 -20.18
C ASN A 26 -10.71 -9.46 -21.34
N GLU A 27 -11.91 -9.93 -21.03
CA GLU A 27 -12.94 -10.26 -22.03
C GLU A 27 -13.53 -8.98 -22.61
N ILE A 28 -13.91 -8.03 -21.75
CA ILE A 28 -14.39 -6.70 -22.15
C ILE A 28 -13.32 -5.96 -22.97
N ALA A 29 -12.06 -6.00 -22.52
CA ALA A 29 -10.94 -5.38 -23.23
C ALA A 29 -10.79 -5.92 -24.67
N ARG A 30 -10.91 -7.25 -24.85
CA ARG A 30 -10.90 -7.89 -26.17
C ARG A 30 -12.13 -7.53 -27.00
N HIS A 31 -13.31 -7.52 -26.39
CA HIS A 31 -14.57 -7.24 -27.08
C HIS A 31 -14.61 -5.81 -27.66
N PHE A 32 -14.17 -4.82 -26.89
CA PHE A 32 -14.18 -3.41 -27.30
C PHE A 32 -12.87 -2.94 -27.94
N ASN A 33 -11.88 -3.84 -28.12
CA ASN A 33 -10.55 -3.52 -28.63
C ASN A 33 -9.87 -2.35 -27.88
N VAL A 34 -9.91 -2.41 -26.54
CA VAL A 34 -9.32 -1.41 -25.64
C VAL A 34 -8.35 -2.05 -24.67
N SER A 35 -7.47 -1.25 -24.05
CA SER A 35 -6.58 -1.78 -23.02
C SER A 35 -7.36 -2.15 -21.74
N PRO A 36 -6.93 -3.18 -20.97
CA PRO A 36 -7.54 -3.50 -19.68
C PRO A 36 -7.51 -2.34 -18.67
N GLY A 37 -6.54 -1.42 -18.83
CA GLY A 37 -6.43 -0.21 -18.01
C GLY A 37 -7.57 0.78 -18.23
N VAL A 38 -8.04 0.92 -19.47
CA VAL A 38 -9.21 1.73 -19.82
C VAL A 38 -10.47 1.17 -19.18
N VAL A 39 -10.69 -0.14 -19.28
CA VAL A 39 -11.82 -0.82 -18.66
C VAL A 39 -11.82 -0.60 -17.14
N SER A 40 -10.65 -0.72 -16.50
CA SER A 40 -10.49 -0.48 -15.06
C SER A 40 -10.76 0.98 -14.67
N LYS A 41 -10.40 1.93 -15.52
CA LYS A 41 -10.68 3.35 -15.31
C LYS A 41 -12.19 3.62 -15.36
N ILE A 42 -12.89 3.09 -16.37
CA ILE A 42 -14.35 3.23 -16.51
C ILE A 42 -15.07 2.57 -15.34
N ALA A 43 -14.62 1.38 -14.91
CA ALA A 43 -15.17 0.70 -13.75
C ALA A 43 -15.08 1.59 -12.49
N ARG A 44 -13.90 2.16 -12.22
CA ARG A 44 -13.67 3.06 -11.08
C ARG A 44 -14.53 4.32 -11.13
N GLU A 45 -14.60 4.99 -12.28
CA GLU A 45 -15.41 6.20 -12.46
C GLU A 45 -16.90 5.94 -12.22
N ARG A 46 -17.35 4.69 -12.42
CA ARG A 46 -18.74 4.26 -12.21
C ARG A 46 -18.97 3.55 -10.86
N GLY A 47 -17.95 3.44 -10.00
CA GLY A 47 -18.06 2.71 -8.74
C GLY A 47 -18.28 1.20 -8.91
N LEU A 48 -18.01 0.65 -10.09
CA LEU A 48 -18.12 -0.78 -10.39
C LEU A 48 -16.79 -1.48 -10.08
N GLY A 49 -16.88 -2.70 -9.54
CA GLY A 49 -15.72 -3.52 -9.22
C GLY A 49 -15.75 -4.86 -9.94
N PHE A 50 -14.58 -5.31 -10.38
CA PHE A 50 -14.38 -6.72 -10.69
C PHE A 50 -14.19 -7.48 -9.37
N GLU A 51 -14.77 -8.67 -9.25
CA GLU A 51 -14.87 -9.43 -7.98
C GLU A 51 -13.53 -9.54 -7.24
N ASN A 52 -12.42 -9.73 -7.95
CA ASN A 52 -11.10 -9.85 -7.32
C ASN A 52 -10.42 -8.51 -6.98
N THR A 53 -10.85 -7.40 -7.59
CA THR A 53 -10.13 -6.11 -7.50
C THR A 53 -10.51 -5.34 -6.24
N LEU A 54 -11.78 -5.37 -5.82
CA LEU A 54 -12.23 -4.74 -4.58
C LEU A 54 -11.67 -5.48 -3.35
N MET A 55 -11.72 -6.81 -3.35
CA MET A 55 -11.14 -7.65 -2.30
C MET A 55 -9.63 -7.42 -2.14
N THR A 56 -8.90 -7.24 -3.25
CA THR A 56 -7.45 -6.95 -3.20
C THR A 56 -7.15 -5.57 -2.60
N ALA A 57 -7.96 -4.55 -2.91
CA ALA A 57 -7.76 -3.20 -2.39
C ALA A 57 -8.02 -3.13 -0.87
N ASP A 58 -9.08 -3.79 -0.40
CA ASP A 58 -9.39 -3.86 1.02
C ASP A 58 -8.38 -4.73 1.78
N ALA A 59 -7.98 -5.88 1.22
CA ALA A 59 -6.90 -6.68 1.80
C ALA A 59 -5.58 -5.91 1.89
N THR A 60 -5.26 -5.10 0.86
CA THR A 60 -4.07 -4.23 0.87
C THR A 60 -4.16 -3.19 1.98
N ARG A 61 -5.34 -2.56 2.14
CA ARG A 61 -5.56 -1.58 3.21
C ARG A 61 -5.49 -2.22 4.60
N CYS A 62 -6.11 -3.38 4.80
CA CYS A 62 -6.01 -4.13 6.05
C CYS A 62 -4.55 -4.46 6.39
N HIS A 63 -3.81 -4.98 5.41
CA HIS A 63 -2.39 -5.26 5.60
C HIS A 63 -1.61 -4.00 6.00
N GLN A 64 -1.84 -2.86 5.35
CA GLN A 64 -1.19 -1.60 5.72
C GLN A 64 -1.51 -1.16 7.17
N ILE A 65 -2.75 -1.36 7.63
CA ILE A 65 -3.15 -1.08 9.01
C ILE A 65 -2.43 -2.02 9.98
N ASP A 66 -2.38 -3.32 9.69
CA ASP A 66 -1.70 -4.31 10.52
C ASP A 66 -0.21 -3.99 10.66
N MET A 67 0.45 -3.61 9.56
CA MET A 67 1.86 -3.23 9.58
C MET A 67 2.12 -1.92 10.34
N TRP A 68 1.15 -1.00 10.32
CA TRP A 68 1.22 0.21 11.13
C TRP A 68 1.08 -0.10 12.62
N ALA A 69 0.12 -0.94 13.00
CA ALA A 69 -0.04 -1.38 14.39
C ALA A 69 1.22 -2.06 14.94
N GLN A 70 1.79 -3.00 14.18
CA GLN A 70 3.05 -3.66 14.55
C GLN A 70 4.22 -2.67 14.71
N ARG A 71 4.25 -1.60 13.91
CA ARG A 71 5.28 -0.56 14.03
C ARG A 71 5.13 0.23 15.32
N VAL A 72 3.91 0.58 15.70
CA VAL A 72 3.62 1.31 16.95
C VAL A 72 4.03 0.46 18.16
N ASP A 73 3.63 -0.81 18.18
CA ASP A 73 4.00 -1.73 19.27
C ASP A 73 5.51 -1.89 19.38
N ARG A 74 6.20 -2.01 18.22
CA ARG A 74 7.66 -2.13 18.18
C ARG A 74 8.36 -0.86 18.62
N GLU A 75 7.84 0.30 18.25
CA GLU A 75 8.36 1.60 18.70
C GLU A 75 8.28 1.72 20.21
N GLN A 76 7.12 1.39 20.78
CA GLN A 76 6.88 1.38 22.22
C GLN A 76 7.85 0.44 22.95
N GLU A 77 7.99 -0.81 22.48
CA GLU A 77 8.92 -1.78 23.07
C GLU A 77 10.38 -1.28 23.04
N LEU A 78 10.81 -0.67 21.94
CA LEU A 78 12.16 -0.14 21.82
C LEU A 78 12.37 1.09 22.71
N PHE A 79 11.35 1.94 22.86
CA PHE A 79 11.40 3.10 23.72
C PHE A 79 11.50 2.70 25.19
N GLU A 80 10.71 1.73 25.64
CA GLU A 80 10.78 1.18 27.00
C GLU A 80 12.16 0.59 27.29
N ARG A 81 12.73 -0.17 26.35
CA ARG A 81 14.09 -0.73 26.48
C ARG A 81 15.16 0.35 26.54
N TYR A 82 14.98 1.43 25.79
CA TYR A 82 15.89 2.57 25.80
C TYR A 82 15.81 3.31 27.13
N ALA A 83 14.61 3.60 27.62
CA ALA A 83 14.37 4.26 28.90
C ALA A 83 14.88 3.42 30.10
N ALA A 84 14.86 2.10 29.98
CA ALA A 84 15.37 1.18 31.00
C ALA A 84 16.90 1.01 30.97
N LEU A 85 17.64 1.71 30.10
CA LEU A 85 19.09 1.59 30.07
C LEU A 85 19.72 2.12 31.38
N PRO A 86 20.59 1.33 32.05
CA PRO A 86 21.25 1.76 33.28
C PRO A 86 22.29 2.86 33.05
N GLY A 87 22.65 3.13 31.79
CA GLY A 87 23.58 4.17 31.40
C GLY A 87 23.69 4.28 29.88
N THR A 88 23.65 5.51 29.38
CA THR A 88 23.71 5.81 27.94
C THR A 88 25.12 6.12 27.46
N SER A 89 26.01 6.55 28.36
CA SER A 89 27.40 6.90 28.05
C SER A 89 28.41 6.08 28.84
N LYS A 90 29.60 5.90 28.28
CA LYS A 90 30.78 5.37 28.98
C LYS A 90 31.50 6.49 29.74
N ALA A 91 32.54 6.14 30.49
CA ALA A 91 33.39 7.09 31.21
C ALA A 91 34.08 8.13 30.29
N ASP A 92 34.29 7.81 29.01
CA ASP A 92 34.86 8.72 28.00
C ASP A 92 33.81 9.64 27.34
N GLY A 93 32.56 9.61 27.80
CA GLY A 93 31.45 10.38 27.24
C GLY A 93 30.86 9.80 25.95
N THR A 94 31.44 8.73 25.38
CA THR A 94 30.90 8.10 24.18
C THR A 94 29.67 7.23 24.49
N PRO A 95 28.71 7.10 23.55
CA PRO A 95 27.55 6.25 23.76
C PRO A 95 27.95 4.79 24.00
N THR A 96 27.24 4.11 24.90
CA THR A 96 27.41 2.67 25.07
C THR A 96 26.97 1.93 23.80
N LYS A 97 27.47 0.70 23.62
CA LYS A 97 27.05 -0.14 22.48
C LYS A 97 25.54 -0.43 22.51
N ARG A 98 24.95 -0.53 23.70
CA ARG A 98 23.50 -0.77 23.89
C ARG A 98 22.70 0.47 23.51
N GLU A 99 23.13 1.63 23.98
CA GLU A 99 22.58 2.93 23.60
C GLU A 99 22.55 3.12 22.08
N LYS A 100 23.72 2.98 21.42
CA LYS A 100 23.83 3.14 19.97
C LYS A 100 22.94 2.16 19.19
N ARG A 101 22.76 0.94 19.69
CA ARG A 101 21.90 -0.07 19.04
C ARG A 101 20.42 0.28 19.16
N LEU A 102 19.97 0.67 20.35
CA LEU A 102 18.57 0.99 20.59
C LEU A 102 18.18 2.32 19.94
N SER A 103 19.04 3.34 20.00
CA SER A 103 18.78 4.61 19.31
C SER A 103 18.69 4.44 17.80
N TYR A 104 19.56 3.60 17.22
CA TYR A 104 19.49 3.28 15.80
C TYR A 104 18.27 2.44 15.44
N ALA A 105 17.85 1.52 16.31
CA ALA A 105 16.63 0.75 16.12
C ALA A 105 15.39 1.66 16.14
N LEU A 106 15.27 2.57 17.11
CA LEU A 106 14.20 3.58 17.20
C LEU A 106 14.17 4.48 15.96
N TYR A 107 15.34 4.96 15.54
CA TYR A 107 15.48 5.76 14.32
C TYR A 107 14.98 5.01 13.06
N ASN A 108 15.31 3.72 12.94
CA ASN A 108 14.91 2.92 11.78
C ASN A 108 13.41 2.58 11.75
N VAL A 109 12.78 2.48 12.93
CA VAL A 109 11.35 2.19 13.04
C VAL A 109 10.50 3.22 12.35
N THR A 110 10.93 4.47 12.31
CA THR A 110 10.18 5.58 11.71
C THR A 110 10.64 5.91 10.28
N ARG A 111 11.91 5.69 9.93
CA ARG A 111 12.47 6.14 8.63
C ARG A 111 12.74 5.09 7.56
N HIS A 112 13.01 3.82 7.89
CA HIS A 112 13.69 2.92 6.92
C HIS A 112 12.95 1.65 6.50
N HIS A 113 11.71 1.44 6.93
CA HIS A 113 10.93 0.32 6.41
C HIS A 113 9.87 0.85 5.43
N ASN A 114 10.06 0.51 4.15
CA ASN A 114 9.04 0.47 3.09
C ASN A 114 7.88 -0.48 3.45
N GLY A 115 7.35 -0.36 4.67
CA GLY A 115 6.33 -1.24 5.23
C GLY A 115 6.74 -2.72 5.23
N VAL A 116 7.96 -3.12 5.57
CA VAL A 116 8.27 -4.56 5.76
C VAL A 116 9.14 -4.74 7.00
N TYR A 117 8.52 -5.21 8.08
CA TYR A 117 9.21 -5.80 9.22
C TYR A 117 9.29 -7.32 8.99
N ARG A 118 10.50 -7.89 9.02
CA ARG A 118 10.74 -9.34 9.08
C ARG A 118 11.45 -9.66 10.37
#